data_AF-A0A8J7PL24-F1
#
_entry.id   AF-A0A8J7PL24-F1
#
_cell.length_a   1.000
_cell.length_b   1.000
_cell.length_c   1.000
_cell.angle_alpha   90.00
_cell.angle_beta   90.00
_cell.angle_gamma   90.00
#
_symmetry.space_group_name_H-M   'P 1'
#
loop_
_entity.id
_entity.type
_entity.pdbx_description
1 polymer ?
#
loop_
_entity_poly.entity_id
_entity_poly.type
_entity_poly.pdbx_seq_one_letter_code
_entity_poly.pdbx_strand_id
1 'polypeptide(L)'
;RLTITGDDQANGIQSLLVTGTAVTVTPDGSTSVNGQPAGMAVTLPGAATSLTANLLGGNDSLSINGSSDFALTGAATFNLGGGNNTLNLTTTGHVTLGSLAVTSGSGSSSVTVSPGAGPGTVNGRALFSFGPGGTNTVALSNTSFPGPAGVRVTAGISGSNVVTANNVTVARTFSLNTGRAASTQLQTFTNDTLGGLAMTGANPSLSLTSSTINGNLSEIGNLSSNCSTANVVAVTGNVILRSGGSAGLITGPPLMNGTFTARNVTVSGPGVVTFFTGGTSATINGNLSVTGQGLPSIQVQTSGLTEVKGNVVEGGGSRQTTFLTLGPFKADRNVTVRTAPNNTIAAVIIGTSTAPAAIQGNLTVATGNGQLGMALTNVTVGGATRIMTGAGPDTLQFNATTFQGAFTANTGAGADTLQIDATTFQGAFTANTGAGNDTFNIAQAAGMPAPVTFTGRVVINAGPGNDTLRLGRSTGDANSRAVFSVPTSSLNGGPGFNTYFKSTSQVTGPANFLNWTNA
;
A
#
# COMPACT_ATOMS: atom_id res chain seq x y z
N ARG A 1 -13.88 38.13 25.79
CA ARG A 1 -13.15 36.86 25.97
C ARG A 1 -13.82 36.11 27.11
N LEU A 2 -14.21 34.85 26.90
CA LEU A 2 -14.72 33.97 27.95
C LEU A 2 -13.57 33.15 28.55
N THR A 3 -13.56 33.01 29.87
CA THR A 3 -12.64 32.12 30.59
C THR A 3 -13.45 31.19 31.49
N ILE A 4 -13.15 29.90 31.43
CA ILE A 4 -13.70 28.86 32.31
C ILE A 4 -12.51 28.23 33.04
N THR A 5 -12.59 28.14 34.35
CA THR A 5 -11.53 27.53 35.18
C THR A 5 -12.19 26.46 36.05
N GLY A 6 -11.70 25.22 35.95
CA GLY A 6 -12.11 24.13 36.82
C GLY A 6 -11.45 24.22 38.20
N ASP A 7 -11.90 23.37 39.10
CA ASP A 7 -11.52 23.38 40.52
C ASP A 7 -10.67 22.16 40.93
N ASP A 8 -10.11 21.44 39.95
CA ASP A 8 -9.36 20.19 40.15
C ASP A 8 -10.24 19.00 40.62
N GLN A 9 -11.57 19.14 40.51
CA GLN A 9 -12.55 18.07 40.65
C GLN A 9 -13.26 17.81 39.32
N ALA A 10 -14.07 16.75 39.25
CA ALA A 10 -14.90 16.51 38.08
C ALA A 10 -15.91 17.65 37.87
N ASN A 11 -15.87 18.30 36.72
CA ASN A 11 -16.78 19.37 36.33
C ASN A 11 -17.58 18.99 35.07
N GLY A 12 -18.86 19.35 35.03
CA GLY A 12 -19.75 19.11 33.90
C GLY A 12 -20.47 20.35 33.42
N ILE A 13 -20.15 20.80 32.21
CA ILE A 13 -20.86 21.84 31.45
C ILE A 13 -21.64 21.15 30.34
N GLN A 14 -22.95 21.02 30.53
CA GLN A 14 -23.83 20.34 29.57
C GLN A 14 -24.16 21.19 28.35
N SER A 15 -24.15 22.52 28.49
CA SER A 15 -24.46 23.43 27.39
C SER A 15 -23.73 24.76 27.56
N LEU A 16 -22.87 25.08 26.60
CA LEU A 16 -22.29 26.40 26.42
C LEU A 16 -22.94 27.07 25.20
N LEU A 17 -23.81 28.04 25.45
CA LEU A 17 -24.47 28.85 24.41
C LEU A 17 -23.75 30.19 24.28
N VAL A 18 -23.21 30.49 23.10
CA VAL A 18 -22.59 31.78 22.78
C VAL A 18 -23.47 32.51 21.79
N THR A 19 -23.94 33.70 22.17
CA THR A 19 -24.70 34.59 21.28
C THR A 19 -23.90 35.86 20.99
N GLY A 20 -24.41 36.69 20.08
CA GLY A 20 -23.79 37.98 19.78
C GLY A 20 -23.79 38.98 20.94
N THR A 21 -24.52 38.72 22.03
CA THR A 21 -24.69 39.66 23.14
C THR A 21 -24.40 39.05 24.52
N ALA A 22 -24.37 37.73 24.65
CA ALA A 22 -24.17 37.05 25.93
C ALA A 22 -23.61 35.64 25.75
N VAL A 23 -23.17 35.06 26.87
CA VAL A 23 -22.87 33.64 26.99
C VAL A 23 -23.72 33.04 28.10
N THR A 24 -24.40 31.93 27.84
CA THR A 24 -25.07 31.13 28.87
C THR A 24 -24.32 29.82 29.09
N VAL A 25 -23.91 29.58 30.33
CA VAL A 25 -23.25 28.35 30.78
C VAL A 25 -24.24 27.56 31.61
N THR A 26 -24.62 26.36 31.16
CA THR A 26 -25.50 25.46 31.89
C THR A 26 -24.68 24.26 32.40
N PRO A 27 -24.39 24.21 33.71
CA PRO A 27 -23.71 23.08 34.32
C PRO A 27 -24.64 21.86 34.49
N ASP A 28 -24.06 20.70 34.81
CA ASP A 28 -24.81 19.53 35.28
C ASP A 28 -25.25 19.67 36.74
N GLY A 29 -26.00 18.68 37.24
CA GLY A 29 -26.52 18.68 38.61
C GLY A 29 -25.47 18.59 39.72
N SER A 30 -24.20 18.33 39.39
CA SER A 30 -23.08 18.28 40.35
C SER A 30 -22.19 19.53 40.32
N THR A 31 -22.27 20.34 39.26
CA THR A 31 -21.34 21.44 39.03
C THR A 31 -21.97 22.78 39.37
N SER A 32 -21.29 23.56 40.22
CA SER A 32 -21.65 24.95 40.51
C SER A 32 -20.82 25.92 39.67
N VAL A 33 -21.41 27.04 39.24
CA VAL A 33 -20.72 28.05 38.43
C VAL A 33 -20.91 29.42 39.08
N ASN A 34 -19.80 30.14 39.31
CA ASN A 34 -19.81 31.49 39.91
C ASN A 34 -20.64 31.61 41.19
N GLY A 35 -20.60 30.57 42.04
CA GLY A 35 -21.33 30.52 43.32
C GLY A 35 -22.84 30.27 43.20
N GLN A 36 -23.38 30.05 42.00
CA GLN A 36 -24.77 29.61 41.83
C GLN A 36 -24.94 28.14 42.26
N PRO A 37 -26.14 27.72 42.71
CA PRO A 37 -26.40 26.33 43.02
C PRO A 37 -26.07 25.39 41.85
N ALA A 38 -25.70 24.14 42.16
CA ALA A 38 -25.37 23.17 41.11
C ALA A 38 -26.53 22.99 40.12
N GLY A 39 -26.21 22.87 38.82
CA GLY A 39 -27.19 22.75 37.74
C GLY A 39 -27.88 24.06 37.32
N MET A 40 -27.68 25.18 38.04
CA MET A 40 -28.26 26.46 37.67
C MET A 40 -27.44 27.14 36.57
N ALA A 41 -28.12 27.54 35.49
CA ALA A 41 -27.49 28.25 34.39
C ALA A 41 -27.02 29.65 34.80
N VAL A 42 -25.87 30.07 34.29
CA VAL A 42 -25.29 31.40 34.49
C VAL A 42 -25.20 32.12 33.15
N THR A 43 -25.80 33.31 33.06
CA THR A 43 -25.70 34.17 31.87
C THR A 43 -24.73 35.32 32.13
N LEU A 44 -23.70 35.40 31.30
CA LEU A 44 -22.67 36.43 31.32
C LEU A 44 -22.93 37.42 30.18
N PRO A 45 -23.06 38.73 30.45
CA PRO A 45 -23.25 39.72 29.41
C PRO A 45 -21.97 39.92 28.58
N GLY A 46 -22.15 40.25 27.30
CA GLY A 46 -21.07 40.58 26.37
C GLY A 46 -20.83 39.51 25.30
N ALA A 47 -20.39 39.96 24.13
CA ALA A 47 -20.03 39.09 23.00
C ALA A 47 -18.70 38.36 23.28
N ALA A 48 -18.73 37.04 23.42
CA ALA A 48 -17.51 36.26 23.49
C ALA A 48 -16.93 36.06 22.08
N THR A 49 -15.75 36.63 21.83
CA THR A 49 -15.01 36.42 20.57
C THR A 49 -13.94 35.34 20.68
N SER A 50 -13.57 34.94 21.90
CA SER A 50 -12.55 33.94 22.20
C SER A 50 -12.88 33.23 23.50
N LEU A 51 -12.38 31.99 23.64
CA LEU A 51 -12.62 31.11 24.77
C LEU A 51 -11.31 30.50 25.27
N THR A 52 -11.13 30.49 26.59
CA THR A 52 -10.12 29.67 27.27
C THR A 52 -10.80 28.87 28.37
N ALA A 53 -10.80 27.54 28.27
CA ALA A 53 -11.23 26.63 29.33
C ALA A 53 -10.00 25.92 29.91
N ASN A 54 -9.78 26.01 31.22
CA ASN A 54 -8.70 25.34 31.94
C ASN A 54 -9.33 24.50 33.06
N LEU A 55 -9.57 23.21 32.81
CA LEU A 55 -10.39 22.36 33.69
C LEU A 55 -9.57 21.70 34.83
N LEU A 56 -8.24 21.69 34.73
CA LEU A 56 -7.32 21.12 35.73
C LEU A 56 -7.48 19.60 35.84
N GLY A 57 -7.42 18.99 37.02
CA GLY A 57 -7.71 17.58 37.23
C GLY A 57 -9.21 17.31 37.35
N GLY A 58 -9.61 16.06 37.14
CA GLY A 58 -11.01 15.65 37.25
C GLY A 58 -11.46 14.85 36.04
N ASN A 59 -12.67 14.28 36.10
CA ASN A 59 -13.30 13.73 34.90
C ASN A 59 -14.26 14.79 34.35
N ASP A 60 -13.73 15.68 33.52
CA ASP A 60 -14.46 16.84 33.07
C ASP A 60 -15.27 16.57 31.80
N SER A 61 -16.42 17.22 31.69
CA SER A 61 -17.21 17.25 30.47
C SER A 61 -17.58 18.68 30.10
N LEU A 62 -17.33 19.06 28.84
CA LEU A 62 -17.72 20.35 28.29
C LEU A 62 -18.40 20.14 26.96
N SER A 63 -19.67 20.53 26.87
CA SER A 63 -20.47 20.50 25.65
C SER A 63 -20.96 21.89 25.28
N ILE A 64 -20.99 22.20 23.98
CA ILE A 64 -21.69 23.38 23.46
C ILE A 64 -23.19 23.13 23.38
N ASN A 65 -23.96 24.20 23.15
CA ASN A 65 -25.38 24.07 22.87
C ASN A 65 -25.60 23.25 21.59
N GLY A 66 -26.37 22.15 21.71
CA GLY A 66 -26.56 21.19 20.62
C GLY A 66 -27.51 21.63 19.50
N SER A 67 -28.18 22.78 19.64
CA SER A 67 -29.17 23.25 18.66
C SER A 67 -28.85 24.62 18.04
N SER A 68 -27.79 25.28 18.50
CA SER A 68 -27.43 26.66 18.11
C SER A 68 -26.05 26.73 17.47
N ASP A 69 -25.81 27.80 16.72
CA ASP A 69 -24.46 28.11 16.24
C ASP A 69 -23.49 28.33 17.41
N PHE A 70 -22.25 27.88 17.22
CA PHE A 70 -21.14 28.14 18.11
C PHE A 70 -20.05 28.88 17.33
N ALA A 71 -20.04 30.20 17.46
CA ALA A 71 -19.16 31.09 16.71
C ALA A 71 -18.22 31.87 17.63
N LEU A 72 -16.91 31.73 17.41
CA LEU A 72 -15.84 32.49 18.06
C LEU A 72 -14.87 32.98 16.98
N THR A 73 -14.83 34.28 16.71
CA THR A 73 -13.94 34.84 15.67
C THR A 73 -12.45 34.71 16.00
N GLY A 74 -12.12 34.61 17.29
CA GLY A 74 -10.78 34.37 17.82
C GLY A 74 -10.53 32.93 18.23
N ALA A 75 -9.54 32.72 19.10
CA ALA A 75 -9.12 31.39 19.53
C ALA A 75 -10.10 30.76 20.52
N ALA A 76 -10.35 29.45 20.34
CA ALA A 76 -10.95 28.56 21.32
C ALA A 76 -9.87 27.59 21.83
N THR A 77 -9.51 27.72 23.11
CA THR A 77 -8.49 26.90 23.76
C THR A 77 -9.13 26.12 24.90
N PHE A 78 -8.95 24.81 24.90
CA PHE A 78 -9.45 23.88 25.91
C PHE A 78 -8.27 23.11 26.49
N ASN A 79 -7.93 23.38 27.74
CA ASN A 79 -7.02 22.58 28.53
C ASN A 79 -7.83 21.72 29.49
N LEU A 80 -7.99 20.45 29.12
CA LEU A 80 -8.77 19.47 29.85
C LEU A 80 -8.04 18.90 31.06
N GLY A 81 -6.73 19.18 31.20
CA GLY A 81 -5.87 18.65 32.26
C GLY A 81 -6.02 17.14 32.51
N GLY A 82 -5.83 16.69 33.76
CA GLY A 82 -5.72 15.27 34.09
C GLY A 82 -7.06 14.60 34.36
N GLY A 83 -7.18 13.31 34.07
CA GLY A 83 -8.40 12.50 34.25
C GLY A 83 -9.05 12.10 32.93
N ASN A 84 -10.28 11.60 33.00
CA ASN A 84 -11.03 11.14 31.83
C ASN A 84 -11.99 12.22 31.35
N ASN A 85 -11.60 12.93 30.30
CA ASN A 85 -12.25 14.18 29.90
C ASN A 85 -13.05 14.04 28.59
N THR A 86 -14.11 14.83 28.44
CA THR A 86 -14.93 14.89 27.21
C THR A 86 -15.14 16.32 26.78
N LEU A 87 -14.76 16.65 25.55
CA LEU A 87 -15.09 17.90 24.86
C LEU A 87 -16.00 17.60 23.68
N ASN A 88 -17.22 18.13 23.70
CA ASN A 88 -18.23 17.89 22.67
C ASN A 88 -18.66 19.19 21.98
N LEU A 89 -18.12 19.43 20.79
CA LEU A 89 -18.48 20.53 19.89
C LEU A 89 -19.49 20.04 18.82
N THR A 90 -20.53 19.33 19.25
CA THR A 90 -21.61 18.85 18.36
C THR A 90 -22.82 19.79 18.45
N THR A 91 -23.36 20.18 17.30
CA THR A 91 -24.57 21.00 17.23
C THR A 91 -25.28 20.78 15.89
N THR A 92 -26.59 21.02 15.83
CA THR A 92 -27.31 21.12 14.55
C THR A 92 -26.97 22.40 13.79
N GLY A 93 -26.44 23.43 14.48
CA GLY A 93 -25.98 24.68 13.88
C GLY A 93 -24.59 24.59 13.24
N HIS A 94 -23.96 25.74 13.01
CA HIS A 94 -22.58 25.87 12.56
C HIS A 94 -21.59 25.98 13.72
N VAL A 95 -20.40 25.41 13.55
CA VAL A 95 -19.23 25.68 14.39
C VAL A 95 -18.27 26.56 13.58
N THR A 96 -17.98 27.77 14.04
CA THR A 96 -17.02 28.69 13.39
C THR A 96 -16.00 29.20 14.39
N LEU A 97 -14.72 28.85 14.21
CA LEU A 97 -13.64 29.18 15.14
C LEU A 97 -12.50 29.90 14.42
N GLY A 98 -11.94 30.92 15.06
CA GLY A 98 -10.69 31.55 14.62
C GLY A 98 -9.52 30.58 14.70
N SER A 99 -9.41 29.79 15.78
CA SER A 99 -8.50 28.65 15.89
C SER A 99 -8.99 27.68 16.97
N LEU A 100 -8.58 26.42 16.92
CA LEU A 100 -8.91 25.40 17.92
C LEU A 100 -7.64 24.81 18.52
N ALA A 101 -7.51 24.86 19.84
CA ALA A 101 -6.45 24.16 20.56
C ALA A 101 -7.06 23.34 21.70
N VAL A 102 -6.75 22.06 21.74
CA VAL A 102 -7.16 21.14 22.80
C VAL A 102 -5.91 20.48 23.36
N THR A 103 -5.71 20.60 24.67
CA THR A 103 -4.68 19.90 25.41
C THR A 103 -5.31 19.05 26.50
N SER A 104 -4.79 17.85 26.73
CA SER A 104 -5.11 17.08 27.93
C SER A 104 -3.84 16.61 28.64
N GLY A 105 -3.96 16.35 29.93
CA GLY A 105 -2.96 15.68 30.76
C GLY A 105 -3.08 14.16 30.67
N SER A 106 -2.86 13.47 31.78
CA SER A 106 -2.98 12.02 31.84
C SER A 106 -4.42 11.54 31.84
N GLY A 107 -4.70 10.35 31.32
CA GLY A 107 -6.04 9.74 31.31
C GLY A 107 -6.63 9.63 29.90
N SER A 108 -7.91 9.28 29.79
CA SER A 108 -8.59 9.08 28.51
C SER A 108 -9.42 10.29 28.13
N SER A 109 -9.08 10.99 27.04
CA SER A 109 -9.81 12.19 26.62
C SER A 109 -10.52 12.00 25.28
N SER A 110 -11.80 12.37 25.20
CA SER A 110 -12.57 12.38 23.97
C SER A 110 -12.84 13.80 23.50
N VAL A 111 -12.61 14.07 22.21
CA VAL A 111 -12.89 15.34 21.57
C VAL A 111 -13.72 15.09 20.32
N THR A 112 -14.90 15.71 20.24
CA THR A 112 -15.79 15.64 19.08
C THR A 112 -16.02 17.03 18.50
N VAL A 113 -15.92 17.17 17.18
CA VAL A 113 -16.32 18.36 16.43
C VAL A 113 -17.25 17.94 15.30
N SER A 114 -18.53 18.26 15.42
CA SER A 114 -19.58 17.79 14.51
C SER A 114 -20.72 18.82 14.34
N PRO A 115 -20.54 19.84 13.48
CA PRO A 115 -21.61 20.76 13.11
C PRO A 115 -22.65 20.08 12.18
N GLY A 116 -23.88 20.59 12.20
CA GLY A 116 -25.02 20.05 11.48
C GLY A 116 -25.44 20.83 10.24
N ALA A 117 -25.28 22.15 10.23
CA ALA A 117 -25.75 23.04 9.16
C ALA A 117 -24.78 23.15 7.96
N GLY A 118 -24.10 22.07 7.56
CA GLY A 118 -23.00 22.10 6.59
C GLY A 118 -21.64 22.23 7.26
N PRO A 119 -20.54 22.42 6.49
CA PRO A 119 -19.21 22.32 7.05
C PRO A 119 -18.92 23.44 8.06
N GLY A 120 -18.66 23.07 9.31
CA GLY A 120 -18.10 24.02 10.28
C GLY A 120 -16.70 24.43 9.84
N THR A 121 -16.20 25.54 10.34
CA THR A 121 -14.92 26.12 9.90
C THR A 121 -14.01 26.43 11.06
N VAL A 122 -12.76 25.97 11.00
CA VAL A 122 -11.67 26.42 11.86
C VAL A 122 -10.64 27.15 11.00
N ASN A 123 -10.70 28.49 11.01
CA ASN A 123 -9.97 29.34 10.07
C ASN A 123 -8.45 29.31 10.26
N GLY A 124 -8.01 29.14 11.51
CA GLY A 124 -6.61 29.11 11.90
C GLY A 124 -6.09 27.69 12.09
N ARG A 125 -5.20 27.53 13.07
CA ARG A 125 -4.63 26.23 13.43
C ARG A 125 -5.63 25.40 14.23
N ALA A 126 -5.71 24.10 13.92
CA ALA A 126 -6.34 23.10 14.78
C ALA A 126 -5.27 22.19 15.40
N LEU A 127 -5.16 22.23 16.72
CA LEU A 127 -4.18 21.48 17.49
C LEU A 127 -4.88 20.61 18.54
N PHE A 128 -4.56 19.32 18.56
CA PHE A 128 -4.96 18.37 19.59
C PHE A 128 -3.69 17.75 20.17
N SER A 129 -3.46 17.90 21.47
CA SER A 129 -2.25 17.42 22.14
C SER A 129 -2.63 16.68 23.41
N PHE A 130 -2.49 15.37 23.40
CA PHE A 130 -2.88 14.52 24.51
C PHE A 130 -1.66 14.17 25.37
N GLY A 131 -1.85 14.12 26.68
CA GLY A 131 -0.85 13.66 27.62
C GLY A 131 -0.72 12.13 27.63
N PRO A 132 0.14 11.59 28.51
CA PRO A 132 0.37 10.15 28.61
C PRO A 132 -0.82 9.40 29.24
N GLY A 133 -1.10 8.20 28.73
CA GLY A 133 -2.05 7.26 29.32
C GLY A 133 -3.42 7.24 28.63
N GLY A 134 -4.25 6.30 29.04
CA GLY A 134 -5.64 6.16 28.57
C GLY A 134 -5.82 5.86 27.08
N THR A 135 -7.06 6.04 26.61
CA THR A 135 -7.40 6.08 25.20
C THR A 135 -7.89 7.49 24.87
N ASN A 136 -7.26 8.16 23.92
CA ASN A 136 -7.69 9.47 23.46
C ASN A 136 -8.35 9.37 22.09
N THR A 137 -9.47 10.08 21.91
CA THR A 137 -10.23 10.05 20.66
C THR A 137 -10.44 11.45 20.11
N VAL A 138 -10.21 11.64 18.81
CA VAL A 138 -10.60 12.84 18.06
C VAL A 138 -11.56 12.43 16.97
N ALA A 139 -12.82 12.84 17.09
CA ALA A 139 -13.84 12.64 16.08
C ALA A 139 -14.14 13.98 15.39
N LEU A 140 -13.86 14.05 14.09
CA LEU A 140 -14.14 15.20 13.25
C LEU A 140 -15.15 14.79 12.19
N SER A 141 -16.24 15.54 12.06
CA SER A 141 -17.21 15.35 11.00
C SER A 141 -17.63 16.68 10.42
N ASN A 142 -17.93 16.71 9.11
CA ASN A 142 -18.47 17.88 8.41
C ASN A 142 -17.71 19.17 8.78
N THR A 143 -16.39 19.17 8.70
CA THR A 143 -15.58 20.32 9.17
C THR A 143 -14.50 20.68 8.14
N SER A 144 -14.29 21.98 7.95
CA SER A 144 -13.27 22.55 7.07
C SER A 144 -12.19 23.27 7.87
N PHE A 145 -10.94 23.02 7.49
CA PHE A 145 -9.74 23.62 8.05
C PHE A 145 -8.99 24.35 6.91
N PRO A 146 -9.44 25.54 6.49
CA PRO A 146 -8.82 26.30 5.39
C PRO A 146 -7.48 26.93 5.79
N GLY A 147 -7.20 27.00 7.10
CA GLY A 147 -6.03 27.68 7.65
C GLY A 147 -4.69 27.14 7.15
N PRO A 148 -3.64 27.99 7.13
CA PRO A 148 -2.33 27.64 6.58
C PRO A 148 -1.56 26.60 7.41
N ALA A 149 -2.02 26.27 8.61
CA ALA A 149 -1.35 25.34 9.52
C ALA A 149 -1.88 23.90 9.48
N GLY A 150 -3.01 23.65 8.79
CA GLY A 150 -3.65 22.33 8.76
C GLY A 150 -4.17 21.86 10.12
N VAL A 151 -4.27 20.53 10.28
CA VAL A 151 -4.67 19.86 11.52
C VAL A 151 -3.48 19.10 12.08
N ARG A 152 -3.23 19.23 13.38
CA ARG A 152 -2.20 18.46 14.08
C ARG A 152 -2.77 17.74 15.29
N VAL A 153 -2.61 16.42 15.33
CA VAL A 153 -2.90 15.58 16.50
C VAL A 153 -1.59 14.99 17.00
N THR A 154 -1.27 15.22 18.27
CA THR A 154 -0.08 14.68 18.93
C THR A 154 -0.51 13.85 20.13
N ALA A 155 -0.25 12.56 20.08
CA ALA A 155 -0.42 11.63 21.18
C ALA A 155 0.65 11.81 22.27
N GLY A 156 0.31 11.40 23.49
CA GLY A 156 1.26 11.13 24.54
C GLY A 156 2.13 9.89 24.27
N ILE A 157 3.08 9.65 25.17
CA ILE A 157 4.04 8.53 25.06
C ILE A 157 3.43 7.16 25.36
N SER A 158 2.26 7.11 26.01
CA SER A 158 1.53 5.90 26.37
C SER A 158 0.03 6.08 26.06
N GLY A 159 -0.69 4.99 25.83
CA GLY A 159 -2.12 5.02 25.52
C GLY A 159 -2.45 4.96 24.03
N SER A 160 -3.69 4.57 23.71
CA SER A 160 -4.17 4.47 22.33
C SER A 160 -4.74 5.81 21.86
N ASN A 161 -4.45 6.27 20.64
CA ASN A 161 -4.99 7.51 20.10
C ASN A 161 -5.72 7.18 18.81
N VAL A 162 -7.00 7.51 18.75
CA VAL A 162 -7.87 7.18 17.60
C VAL A 162 -8.40 8.48 17.02
N VAL A 163 -8.15 8.69 15.74
CA VAL A 163 -8.71 9.78 14.96
C VAL A 163 -9.67 9.19 13.94
N THR A 164 -10.89 9.71 13.97
CA THR A 164 -11.92 9.44 12.97
C THR A 164 -12.27 10.78 12.31
N ALA A 165 -12.10 10.85 10.99
CA ALA A 165 -12.51 11.95 10.17
C ALA A 165 -13.58 11.47 9.17
N ASN A 166 -14.64 12.25 9.00
CA ASN A 166 -15.68 11.99 8.03
C ASN A 166 -16.18 13.29 7.39
N ASN A 167 -16.06 13.42 6.07
CA ASN A 167 -16.42 14.63 5.34
C ASN A 167 -15.66 15.87 5.88
N VAL A 168 -14.36 15.69 6.09
CA VAL A 168 -13.42 16.72 6.57
C VAL A 168 -12.61 17.24 5.40
N THR A 169 -12.50 18.56 5.30
CA THR A 169 -11.61 19.24 4.36
C THR A 169 -10.45 19.89 5.10
N VAL A 170 -9.21 19.59 4.73
CA VAL A 170 -8.01 20.26 5.27
C VAL A 170 -7.21 20.81 4.10
N ALA A 171 -7.04 22.13 4.02
CA ALA A 171 -6.33 22.76 2.89
C ALA A 171 -4.83 22.41 2.85
N ARG A 172 -4.27 22.02 3.99
CA ARG A 172 -2.85 21.66 4.18
C ARG A 172 -2.74 20.22 4.67
N THR A 173 -1.60 19.87 5.26
CA THR A 173 -1.37 18.52 5.78
C THR A 173 -2.16 18.28 7.06
N PHE A 174 -2.87 17.16 7.12
CA PHE A 174 -3.33 16.56 8.36
C PHE A 174 -2.17 15.74 8.95
N SER A 175 -1.68 16.13 10.12
CA SER A 175 -0.52 15.52 10.78
C SER A 175 -0.92 14.77 12.04
N LEU A 176 -0.52 13.51 12.14
CA LEU A 176 -0.82 12.60 13.23
C LEU A 176 0.48 12.05 13.83
N ASN A 177 0.62 12.13 15.14
CA ASN A 177 1.55 11.30 15.89
C ASN A 177 0.73 10.41 16.83
N THR A 178 0.76 9.10 16.60
CA THR A 178 -0.01 8.09 17.37
C THR A 178 0.73 7.61 18.64
N GLY A 179 1.91 8.15 18.90
CA GLY A 179 2.69 7.89 20.11
C GLY A 179 3.44 6.56 20.05
N ARG A 180 3.82 6.04 21.23
CA ARG A 180 4.63 4.81 21.36
C ARG A 180 3.86 3.59 21.84
N ALA A 181 2.53 3.63 21.85
CA ALA A 181 1.76 2.48 22.33
C ALA A 181 1.98 1.25 21.45
N ALA A 182 2.05 0.09 22.11
CA ALA A 182 2.29 -1.19 21.45
C ALA A 182 1.07 -1.69 20.65
N SER A 183 -0.14 -1.22 20.97
CA SER A 183 -1.36 -1.56 20.23
C SER A 183 -1.41 -0.84 18.88
N THR A 184 -1.93 -1.53 17.87
CA THR A 184 -2.28 -0.94 16.58
C THR A 184 -3.39 0.09 16.78
N GLN A 185 -3.20 1.29 16.23
CA GLN A 185 -4.17 2.38 16.34
C GLN A 185 -4.73 2.70 14.96
N LEU A 186 -5.94 2.21 14.67
CA LEU A 186 -6.60 2.46 13.40
C LEU A 186 -7.14 3.90 13.34
N GLN A 187 -6.61 4.69 12.42
CA GLN A 187 -7.11 6.01 12.07
C GLN A 187 -8.02 5.87 10.84
N THR A 188 -9.22 6.45 10.90
CA THR A 188 -10.21 6.29 9.82
C THR A 188 -10.51 7.64 9.18
N PHE A 189 -10.43 7.69 7.86
CA PHE A 189 -10.75 8.86 7.04
C PHE A 189 -11.77 8.44 5.97
N THR A 190 -12.91 9.12 5.93
CA THR A 190 -14.04 8.76 5.06
C THR A 190 -14.58 10.00 4.38
N ASN A 191 -14.66 9.98 3.04
CA ASN A 191 -15.12 11.14 2.25
C ASN A 191 -14.32 12.43 2.50
N ASP A 192 -13.05 12.31 2.87
CA ASP A 192 -12.22 13.46 3.25
C ASP A 192 -11.46 14.05 2.05
N THR A 193 -11.15 15.35 2.11
CA THR A 193 -10.27 16.04 1.15
C THR A 193 -9.13 16.73 1.89
N LEU A 194 -7.92 16.18 1.80
CA LEU A 194 -6.76 16.63 2.57
C LEU A 194 -5.67 17.18 1.66
N GLY A 195 -5.02 18.28 2.02
CA GLY A 195 -3.84 18.82 1.32
C GLY A 195 -2.60 17.92 1.42
N GLY A 196 -2.60 17.01 2.39
CA GLY A 196 -1.62 15.95 2.60
C GLY A 196 -1.99 15.18 3.87
N LEU A 197 -1.44 13.98 4.05
CA LEU A 197 -1.64 13.19 5.26
C LEU A 197 -0.30 12.64 5.72
N ALA A 198 0.12 12.99 6.93
CA ALA A 198 1.35 12.53 7.53
C ALA A 198 1.05 11.86 8.87
N MET A 199 1.47 10.62 9.04
CA MET A 199 1.30 9.85 10.26
C MET A 199 2.62 9.23 10.71
N THR A 200 2.90 9.34 12.01
CA THR A 200 4.06 8.71 12.66
C THR A 200 3.64 8.01 13.94
N GLY A 201 4.32 6.93 14.34
CA GLY A 201 4.14 6.33 15.67
C GLY A 201 4.78 4.95 15.79
N ALA A 202 4.48 4.20 16.85
CA ALA A 202 4.97 2.82 16.99
C ALA A 202 4.30 1.85 15.99
N ASN A 203 2.96 1.83 15.98
CA ASN A 203 2.15 0.98 15.11
C ASN A 203 1.00 1.78 14.47
N PRO A 204 1.30 2.84 13.69
CA PRO A 204 0.27 3.50 12.91
C PRO A 204 -0.48 2.50 12.03
N SER A 205 -1.78 2.73 11.90
CA SER A 205 -2.65 2.03 10.96
C SER A 205 -3.67 3.02 10.41
N LEU A 206 -3.87 3.02 9.10
CA LEU A 206 -4.69 3.96 8.38
C LEU A 206 -5.75 3.21 7.57
N SER A 207 -6.99 3.68 7.61
CA SER A 207 -8.06 3.31 6.69
C SER A 207 -8.55 4.55 5.96
N LEU A 208 -8.42 4.56 4.63
CA LEU A 208 -8.93 5.59 3.75
C LEU A 208 -10.11 5.06 2.93
N THR A 209 -11.26 5.70 3.03
CA THR A 209 -12.45 5.35 2.25
C THR A 209 -12.95 6.57 1.48
N SER A 210 -13.12 6.46 0.16
CA SER A 210 -13.69 7.54 -0.66
C SER A 210 -13.00 8.91 -0.49
N SER A 211 -11.70 8.93 -0.20
CA SER A 211 -10.97 10.13 0.24
C SER A 211 -9.94 10.60 -0.80
N THR A 212 -9.72 11.91 -0.85
CA THR A 212 -8.75 12.56 -1.75
C THR A 212 -7.63 13.23 -0.96
N ILE A 213 -6.39 12.91 -1.31
CA ILE A 213 -5.17 13.52 -0.77
C ILE A 213 -4.48 14.32 -1.90
N ASN A 214 -4.60 15.65 -1.83
CA ASN A 214 -4.03 16.62 -2.78
C ASN A 214 -2.50 16.82 -2.64
N GLY A 215 -1.85 16.04 -1.78
CA GLY A 215 -0.41 16.05 -1.59
C GLY A 215 0.12 14.66 -1.29
N ASN A 216 1.15 14.59 -0.45
CA ASN A 216 1.73 13.31 -0.06
C ASN A 216 0.91 12.62 1.03
N LEU A 217 0.86 11.30 0.95
CA LEU A 217 0.49 10.40 2.03
C LEU A 217 1.77 9.76 2.58
N SER A 218 2.09 9.99 3.85
CA SER A 218 3.24 9.42 4.53
C SER A 218 2.82 8.74 5.81
N GLU A 219 3.18 7.48 5.99
CA GLU A 219 3.00 6.72 7.22
C GLU A 219 4.33 6.10 7.63
N ILE A 220 4.80 6.45 8.83
CA ILE A 220 6.10 6.03 9.34
C ILE A 220 5.96 5.39 10.72
N GLY A 221 6.12 4.08 10.77
CA GLY A 221 6.03 3.27 11.98
C GLY A 221 7.38 2.88 12.56
N ASN A 222 7.55 2.90 13.87
CA ASN A 222 8.76 2.36 14.49
C ASN A 222 8.78 0.82 14.46
N LEU A 223 7.61 0.19 14.56
CA LEU A 223 7.43 -1.27 14.58
C LEU A 223 6.60 -1.76 13.40
N SER A 224 5.49 -1.09 13.09
CA SER A 224 4.68 -1.45 11.92
C SER A 224 3.99 -0.25 11.28
N SER A 225 3.64 -0.37 10.00
CA SER A 225 2.80 0.60 9.28
C SER A 225 1.84 -0.14 8.38
N ASN A 226 0.55 0.16 8.46
CA ASN A 226 -0.47 -0.50 7.68
C ASN A 226 -1.46 0.53 7.15
N CYS A 227 -1.49 0.74 5.83
CA CYS A 227 -2.49 1.57 5.19
C CYS A 227 -3.43 0.67 4.39
N SER A 228 -4.73 0.79 4.64
CA SER A 228 -5.78 0.20 3.83
C SER A 228 -6.56 1.29 3.09
N THR A 229 -6.95 1.00 1.85
CA THR A 229 -7.83 1.90 1.08
C THR A 229 -9.08 1.16 0.62
N ALA A 230 -10.20 1.87 0.50
CA ALA A 230 -11.48 1.34 0.06
C ALA A 230 -12.21 2.34 -0.84
N ASN A 231 -13.04 1.84 -1.75
CA ASN A 231 -13.70 2.66 -2.77
C ASN A 231 -12.69 3.46 -3.61
N VAL A 232 -13.04 4.68 -3.99
CA VAL A 232 -12.14 5.57 -4.75
C VAL A 232 -11.24 6.30 -3.78
N VAL A 233 -9.93 6.03 -3.84
CA VAL A 233 -8.93 6.81 -3.10
C VAL A 233 -7.94 7.40 -4.08
N ALA A 234 -7.79 8.72 -4.03
CA ALA A 234 -6.89 9.45 -4.91
C ALA A 234 -5.79 10.15 -4.10
N VAL A 235 -4.54 9.86 -4.41
CA VAL A 235 -3.37 10.56 -3.86
C VAL A 235 -2.63 11.22 -5.02
N THR A 236 -2.69 12.54 -5.11
CA THR A 236 -2.01 13.27 -6.21
C THR A 236 -0.49 13.29 -6.03
N GLY A 237 -0.01 13.20 -4.78
CA GLY A 237 1.41 13.12 -4.43
C GLY A 237 1.92 11.68 -4.28
N ASN A 238 2.97 11.53 -3.48
CA ASN A 238 3.60 10.24 -3.21
C ASN A 238 2.88 9.53 -2.05
N VAL A 239 2.82 8.21 -2.11
CA VAL A 239 2.47 7.33 -1.00
C VAL A 239 3.75 6.70 -0.47
N ILE A 240 4.07 6.96 0.79
CA ILE A 240 5.29 6.51 1.46
C ILE A 240 4.90 5.78 2.74
N LEU A 241 5.07 4.46 2.76
CA LEU A 241 4.92 3.64 3.97
C LEU A 241 6.29 3.10 4.37
N ARG A 242 6.72 3.40 5.59
CA ARG A 242 8.02 2.98 6.12
C ARG A 242 7.85 2.43 7.51
N SER A 243 8.47 1.29 7.81
CA SER A 243 8.53 0.84 9.20
C SER A 243 9.87 0.28 9.64
N GLY A 244 10.12 0.28 10.95
CA GLY A 244 11.23 -0.45 11.58
C GLY A 244 10.96 -1.95 11.77
N GLY A 245 9.79 -2.44 11.37
CA GLY A 245 9.43 -3.87 11.33
C GLY A 245 8.68 -4.18 10.03
N SER A 246 7.37 -4.43 10.09
CA SER A 246 6.54 -4.76 8.90
C SER A 246 5.82 -3.54 8.33
N ALA A 247 5.70 -3.43 7.01
CA ALA A 247 5.02 -2.32 6.34
C ALA A 247 4.06 -2.86 5.26
N GLY A 248 2.80 -2.45 5.27
CA GLY A 248 1.79 -2.93 4.33
C GLY A 248 0.96 -1.81 3.73
N LEU A 249 0.83 -1.78 2.39
CA LEU A 249 -0.22 -1.07 1.68
C LEU A 249 -1.20 -2.10 1.11
N ILE A 250 -2.46 -2.05 1.55
CA ILE A 250 -3.52 -2.93 1.07
C ILE A 250 -4.59 -2.05 0.43
N THR A 251 -4.61 -1.95 -0.90
CA THR A 251 -5.64 -1.20 -1.60
C THR A 251 -6.79 -2.13 -1.97
N GLY A 252 -7.90 -2.01 -1.24
CA GLY A 252 -9.09 -2.86 -1.38
C GLY A 252 -8.87 -4.27 -0.81
N PRO A 253 -9.75 -4.82 0.04
CA PRO A 253 -9.89 -6.27 0.09
C PRO A 253 -10.35 -6.78 -1.28
N PRO A 254 -10.19 -8.08 -1.58
CA PRO A 254 -10.63 -8.69 -2.85
C PRO A 254 -12.12 -8.49 -3.17
N LEU A 255 -12.91 -7.94 -2.24
CA LEU A 255 -14.36 -7.75 -2.33
C LEU A 255 -14.81 -6.27 -2.37
N MET A 256 -13.91 -5.27 -2.30
CA MET A 256 -14.34 -3.86 -2.40
C MET A 256 -14.09 -3.28 -3.79
N ASN A 257 -15.15 -2.79 -4.42
CA ASN A 257 -15.10 -2.01 -5.66
C ASN A 257 -14.36 -0.70 -5.39
N GLY A 258 -13.40 -0.33 -6.22
CA GLY A 258 -12.60 0.86 -5.97
C GLY A 258 -11.46 1.07 -6.94
N THR A 259 -11.06 2.33 -7.10
CA THR A 259 -9.90 2.74 -7.89
C THR A 259 -8.92 3.45 -6.99
N PHE A 260 -7.66 3.05 -7.04
CA PHE A 260 -6.56 3.70 -6.33
C PHE A 260 -5.69 4.49 -7.31
N THR A 261 -5.35 5.74 -6.99
CA THR A 261 -4.39 6.52 -7.78
C THR A 261 -3.29 7.14 -6.91
N ALA A 262 -2.05 7.12 -7.41
CA ALA A 262 -0.88 7.70 -6.74
C ALA A 262 0.12 8.27 -7.76
N ARG A 263 0.99 9.22 -7.36
CA ARG A 263 2.17 9.60 -8.16
C ARG A 263 3.25 8.54 -8.08
N ASN A 264 3.78 8.30 -6.89
CA ASN A 264 4.73 7.22 -6.62
C ASN A 264 4.25 6.44 -5.41
N VAL A 265 4.56 5.14 -5.36
CA VAL A 265 4.30 4.30 -4.19
C VAL A 265 5.63 3.71 -3.72
N THR A 266 5.93 3.90 -2.44
CA THR A 266 7.09 3.30 -1.78
C THR A 266 6.64 2.63 -0.49
N VAL A 267 6.87 1.31 -0.39
CA VAL A 267 6.61 0.53 0.81
C VAL A 267 7.94 -0.09 1.24
N SER A 268 8.37 0.13 2.48
CA SER A 268 9.66 -0.39 2.95
C SER A 268 9.72 -0.70 4.44
N GLY A 269 10.52 -1.69 4.80
CA GLY A 269 10.78 -2.11 6.19
C GLY A 269 11.64 -3.37 6.26
N PRO A 270 12.24 -3.70 7.42
CA PRO A 270 13.07 -4.91 7.56
C PRO A 270 12.25 -6.21 7.63
N GLY A 271 10.95 -6.14 7.96
CA GLY A 271 10.04 -7.28 8.12
C GLY A 271 9.27 -7.66 6.86
N VAL A 272 7.97 -7.93 7.01
CA VAL A 272 7.07 -8.20 5.88
C VAL A 272 6.74 -6.87 5.21
N VAL A 273 6.93 -6.78 3.90
CA VAL A 273 6.68 -5.55 3.14
C VAL A 273 5.73 -5.86 2.00
N THR A 274 4.48 -5.45 2.11
CA THR A 274 3.44 -5.84 1.13
C THR A 274 2.86 -4.64 0.42
N PHE A 275 2.74 -4.73 -0.89
CA PHE A 275 1.82 -3.96 -1.71
C PHE A 275 0.79 -4.90 -2.31
N PHE A 276 -0.45 -4.78 -1.87
CA PHE A 276 -1.57 -5.56 -2.39
C PHE A 276 -2.58 -4.62 -3.04
N THR A 277 -2.99 -4.93 -4.27
CA THR A 277 -4.08 -4.22 -4.95
C THR A 277 -5.19 -5.17 -5.35
N GLY A 278 -6.33 -5.07 -4.68
CA GLY A 278 -7.61 -5.66 -5.10
C GLY A 278 -8.56 -4.61 -5.67
N GLY A 279 -9.82 -4.99 -5.86
CA GLY A 279 -10.87 -4.09 -6.35
C GLY A 279 -10.88 -3.92 -7.87
N THR A 280 -11.21 -2.72 -8.35
CA THR A 280 -11.47 -2.49 -9.78
C THR A 280 -10.20 -2.16 -10.56
N SER A 281 -9.40 -1.20 -10.11
CA SER A 281 -8.18 -0.78 -10.83
C SER A 281 -7.23 0.01 -9.94
N ALA A 282 -5.97 0.11 -10.37
CA ALA A 282 -5.00 0.99 -9.74
C ALA A 282 -4.16 1.72 -10.80
N THR A 283 -3.83 2.99 -10.56
CA THR A 283 -2.95 3.77 -11.44
C THR A 283 -1.85 4.45 -10.64
N ILE A 284 -0.61 4.07 -10.88
CA ILE A 284 0.57 4.72 -10.33
C ILE A 284 1.25 5.49 -11.46
N ASN A 285 1.17 6.83 -11.41
CA ASN A 285 1.65 7.69 -12.49
C ASN A 285 3.19 7.77 -12.60
N GLY A 286 3.90 7.16 -11.65
CA GLY A 286 5.35 7.13 -11.52
C GLY A 286 5.79 5.73 -11.09
N ASN A 287 6.70 5.65 -10.11
CA ASN A 287 7.31 4.38 -9.73
C ASN A 287 6.54 3.66 -8.62
N LEU A 288 6.57 2.33 -8.67
CA LEU A 288 6.20 1.43 -7.56
C LEU A 288 7.48 0.78 -7.02
N SER A 289 7.76 0.94 -5.73
CA SER A 289 8.92 0.35 -5.06
C SER A 289 8.50 -0.34 -3.77
N VAL A 290 8.74 -1.65 -3.68
CA VAL A 290 8.49 -2.48 -2.50
C VAL A 290 9.79 -3.13 -2.09
N THR A 291 10.38 -2.66 -0.99
CA THR A 291 11.73 -3.10 -0.59
C THR A 291 11.81 -3.45 0.88
N GLY A 292 12.31 -4.64 1.20
CA GLY A 292 12.50 -5.04 2.59
C GLY A 292 13.41 -6.24 2.75
N GLN A 293 14.01 -6.39 3.92
CA GLN A 293 14.92 -7.51 4.22
C GLN A 293 14.17 -8.83 4.41
N GLY A 294 12.93 -8.79 4.89
CA GLY A 294 12.13 -9.98 5.17
C GLY A 294 11.42 -10.52 3.94
N LEU A 295 10.12 -10.23 3.85
CA LEU A 295 9.19 -10.77 2.85
C LEU A 295 8.60 -9.65 2.00
N PRO A 296 9.34 -9.05 1.04
CA PRO A 296 8.75 -8.12 0.09
C PRO A 296 7.78 -8.87 -0.83
N SER A 297 6.61 -8.26 -1.06
CA SER A 297 5.50 -8.87 -1.80
C SER A 297 4.73 -7.80 -2.58
N ILE A 298 4.64 -7.95 -3.90
CA ILE A 298 3.71 -7.24 -4.78
C ILE A 298 2.64 -8.23 -5.24
N GLN A 299 1.38 -7.91 -4.99
CA GLN A 299 0.23 -8.72 -5.40
C GLN A 299 -0.83 -7.86 -6.07
N VAL A 300 -1.06 -8.10 -7.36
CA VAL A 300 -2.08 -7.42 -8.17
C VAL A 300 -3.21 -8.40 -8.47
N GLN A 301 -4.38 -8.13 -7.92
CA GLN A 301 -5.60 -8.94 -8.02
C GLN A 301 -6.82 -8.08 -8.38
N THR A 302 -6.62 -6.99 -9.14
CA THR A 302 -7.71 -6.14 -9.63
C THR A 302 -8.50 -6.82 -10.75
N SER A 303 -9.80 -6.54 -10.84
CA SER A 303 -10.63 -7.02 -11.96
C SER A 303 -10.39 -6.25 -13.26
N GLY A 304 -10.00 -4.99 -13.16
CA GLY A 304 -9.55 -4.14 -14.26
C GLY A 304 -8.04 -3.89 -14.23
N LEU A 305 -7.58 -3.00 -15.10
CA LEU A 305 -6.15 -2.72 -15.29
C LEU A 305 -5.51 -2.06 -14.06
N THR A 306 -4.44 -2.67 -13.56
CA THR A 306 -3.44 -2.01 -12.73
C THR A 306 -2.30 -1.51 -13.60
N GLU A 307 -2.11 -0.19 -13.68
CA GLU A 307 -1.08 0.45 -14.51
C GLU A 307 -0.05 1.18 -13.66
N VAL A 308 1.23 0.90 -13.91
CA VAL A 308 2.37 1.64 -13.37
C VAL A 308 3.11 2.31 -14.54
N LYS A 309 3.05 3.64 -14.61
CA LYS A 309 3.67 4.40 -15.71
C LYS A 309 5.20 4.51 -15.60
N GLY A 310 5.74 4.25 -14.41
CA GLY A 310 7.17 4.24 -14.13
C GLY A 310 7.75 2.83 -14.02
N ASN A 311 8.83 2.73 -13.25
CA ASN A 311 9.45 1.44 -12.94
C ASN A 311 8.72 0.75 -11.80
N VAL A 312 8.72 -0.58 -11.84
CA VAL A 312 8.27 -1.45 -10.75
C VAL A 312 9.49 -2.16 -10.19
N VAL A 313 9.73 -2.00 -8.90
CA VAL A 313 10.87 -2.60 -8.20
C VAL A 313 10.36 -3.36 -6.97
N GLU A 314 10.68 -4.65 -6.92
CA GLU A 314 10.58 -5.48 -5.72
C GLU A 314 11.99 -5.91 -5.31
N GLY A 315 12.38 -5.67 -4.05
CA GLY A 315 13.78 -5.81 -3.64
C GLY A 315 14.03 -6.23 -2.20
N GLY A 316 15.14 -6.95 -1.97
CA GLY A 316 15.82 -7.08 -0.67
C GLY A 316 15.47 -8.32 0.16
N GLY A 317 14.48 -9.11 -0.25
CA GLY A 317 13.98 -10.21 0.58
C GLY A 317 15.00 -11.32 0.77
N SER A 318 15.33 -11.63 2.03
CA SER A 318 16.25 -12.69 2.43
C SER A 318 15.58 -14.02 2.74
N ARG A 319 14.24 -14.06 2.68
CA ARG A 319 13.45 -15.27 2.98
C ARG A 319 12.69 -15.73 1.75
N GLN A 320 11.49 -15.18 1.54
CA GLN A 320 10.63 -15.44 0.40
C GLN A 320 10.22 -14.11 -0.23
N THR A 321 10.15 -14.08 -1.56
CA THR A 321 9.78 -12.90 -2.34
C THR A 321 8.70 -13.32 -3.32
N THR A 322 7.61 -12.55 -3.39
CA THR A 322 6.46 -12.90 -4.21
C THR A 322 6.05 -11.71 -5.07
N PHE A 323 6.17 -11.86 -6.38
CA PHE A 323 5.66 -10.91 -7.35
C PHE A 323 4.54 -11.58 -8.13
N LEU A 324 3.29 -11.25 -7.82
CA LEU A 324 2.10 -11.89 -8.38
C LEU A 324 1.22 -10.86 -9.09
N THR A 325 0.96 -11.04 -10.39
CA THR A 325 -0.04 -10.24 -11.12
C THR A 325 -1.12 -11.17 -11.68
N LEU A 326 -2.12 -11.45 -10.84
CA LEU A 326 -3.25 -12.32 -11.18
C LEU A 326 -4.40 -11.56 -11.86
N GLY A 327 -4.45 -10.23 -11.70
CA GLY A 327 -5.30 -9.30 -12.45
C GLY A 327 -4.56 -8.64 -13.63
N PRO A 328 -5.28 -7.95 -14.54
CA PRO A 328 -4.65 -7.29 -15.69
C PRO A 328 -3.63 -6.25 -15.22
N PHE A 329 -2.43 -6.28 -15.80
CA PHE A 329 -1.30 -5.50 -15.33
C PHE A 329 -0.51 -4.85 -16.46
N LYS A 330 -0.09 -3.60 -16.28
CA LYS A 330 0.77 -2.89 -17.23
C LYS A 330 1.86 -2.10 -16.51
N ALA A 331 3.11 -2.29 -16.94
CA ALA A 331 4.24 -1.43 -16.60
C ALA A 331 4.74 -0.73 -17.87
N ASP A 332 4.75 0.61 -17.89
CA ASP A 332 5.23 1.38 -19.04
C ASP A 332 6.75 1.46 -19.11
N ARG A 333 7.44 1.04 -18.04
CA ARG A 333 8.90 0.92 -18.03
C ARG A 333 9.31 -0.46 -17.54
N ASN A 334 10.34 -0.52 -16.71
CA ASN A 334 10.99 -1.76 -16.33
C ASN A 334 10.28 -2.40 -15.14
N VAL A 335 10.26 -3.72 -15.12
CA VAL A 335 9.96 -4.53 -13.92
C VAL A 335 11.25 -5.18 -13.45
N THR A 336 11.58 -4.99 -12.18
CA THR A 336 12.78 -5.56 -11.55
C THR A 336 12.38 -6.28 -10.26
N VAL A 337 12.61 -7.58 -10.21
CA VAL A 337 12.47 -8.41 -9.01
C VAL A 337 13.85 -8.85 -8.57
N ARG A 338 14.25 -8.50 -7.34
CA ARG A 338 15.55 -8.86 -6.78
C ARG A 338 15.40 -9.43 -5.38
N THR A 339 15.96 -10.61 -5.16
CA THR A 339 16.06 -11.20 -3.82
C THR A 339 17.48 -11.12 -3.29
N ALA A 340 17.65 -11.27 -1.97
CA ALA A 340 18.97 -11.38 -1.39
C ALA A 340 19.59 -12.75 -1.73
N PRO A 341 20.94 -12.89 -1.70
CA PRO A 341 21.62 -14.13 -2.07
C PRO A 341 21.19 -15.38 -1.28
N ASN A 342 20.66 -15.20 -0.07
CA ASN A 342 20.21 -16.26 0.82
C ASN A 342 18.69 -16.50 0.78
N ASN A 343 17.97 -15.90 -0.17
CA ASN A 343 16.55 -16.15 -0.34
C ASN A 343 16.32 -17.61 -0.74
N THR A 344 15.39 -18.29 -0.05
CA THR A 344 15.17 -19.72 -0.22
C THR A 344 14.11 -20.05 -1.25
N ILE A 345 13.14 -19.14 -1.47
CA ILE A 345 12.00 -19.36 -2.37
C ILE A 345 11.56 -18.03 -2.98
N ALA A 346 11.64 -17.90 -4.30
CA ALA A 346 11.04 -16.80 -5.03
C ALA A 346 9.86 -17.31 -5.87
N ALA A 347 8.74 -16.60 -5.84
CA ALA A 347 7.61 -16.85 -6.73
C ALA A 347 7.37 -15.61 -7.60
N VAL A 348 7.52 -15.74 -8.91
CA VAL A 348 7.27 -14.67 -9.88
C VAL A 348 6.20 -15.14 -10.86
N ILE A 349 4.96 -14.70 -10.66
CA ILE A 349 3.84 -15.03 -11.53
C ILE A 349 3.34 -13.74 -12.17
N ILE A 350 3.45 -13.64 -13.49
CA ILE A 350 2.99 -12.46 -14.24
C ILE A 350 1.98 -12.91 -15.30
N GLY A 351 0.79 -12.34 -15.20
CA GLY A 351 -0.34 -12.60 -16.08
C GLY A 351 -0.99 -13.96 -15.85
N THR A 352 -2.20 -14.10 -16.40
CA THR A 352 -2.96 -15.35 -16.44
C THR A 352 -3.65 -15.50 -17.80
N SER A 353 -4.32 -16.63 -18.04
CA SER A 353 -5.09 -16.82 -19.27
C SER A 353 -6.24 -15.82 -19.44
N THR A 354 -6.77 -15.26 -18.35
CA THR A 354 -7.90 -14.31 -18.35
C THR A 354 -7.49 -12.87 -18.03
N ALA A 355 -6.27 -12.66 -17.51
CA ALA A 355 -5.73 -11.36 -17.16
C ALA A 355 -4.36 -11.17 -17.81
N PRO A 356 -4.30 -10.59 -19.03
CA PRO A 356 -3.03 -10.34 -19.71
C PRO A 356 -2.16 -9.33 -18.95
N ALA A 357 -0.85 -9.42 -19.16
CA ALA A 357 0.09 -8.45 -18.64
C ALA A 357 1.01 -7.87 -19.72
N ALA A 358 1.39 -6.60 -19.58
CA ALA A 358 2.30 -5.92 -20.49
C ALA A 358 3.42 -5.21 -19.73
N ILE A 359 4.66 -5.41 -20.18
CA ILE A 359 5.85 -4.72 -19.69
C ILE A 359 6.49 -4.05 -20.91
N GLN A 360 6.33 -2.74 -21.06
CA GLN A 360 6.88 -2.04 -22.23
C GLN A 360 8.41 -2.00 -22.20
N GLY A 361 9.01 -1.90 -21.01
CA GLY A 361 10.46 -1.88 -20.82
C GLY A 361 11.06 -3.27 -20.60
N ASN A 362 12.14 -3.32 -19.83
CA ASN A 362 12.86 -4.57 -19.53
C ASN A 362 12.20 -5.34 -18.38
N LEU A 363 12.27 -6.66 -18.44
CA LEU A 363 12.01 -7.55 -17.30
C LEU A 363 13.33 -8.07 -16.75
N THR A 364 13.62 -7.78 -15.49
CA THR A 364 14.79 -8.32 -14.78
C THR A 364 14.34 -9.10 -13.56
N VAL A 365 14.71 -10.38 -13.49
CA VAL A 365 14.53 -11.24 -12.32
C VAL A 365 15.92 -11.69 -11.88
N ALA A 366 16.31 -11.35 -10.65
CA ALA A 366 17.58 -11.76 -10.07
C ALA A 366 17.33 -12.36 -8.67
N THR A 367 17.50 -13.68 -8.54
CA THR A 367 17.29 -14.39 -7.29
C THR A 367 18.59 -14.93 -6.70
N GLY A 368 18.58 -15.19 -5.38
CA GLY A 368 19.65 -15.87 -4.66
C GLY A 368 19.69 -17.39 -4.86
N ASN A 369 20.36 -18.07 -3.94
CA ASN A 369 20.62 -19.53 -3.93
C ASN A 369 19.43 -20.38 -3.45
N GLY A 370 18.23 -20.08 -3.91
CA GLY A 370 17.03 -20.85 -3.60
C GLY A 370 16.23 -21.14 -4.86
N GLN A 371 15.25 -22.03 -4.73
CA GLN A 371 14.34 -22.36 -5.83
C GLN A 371 13.55 -21.12 -6.28
N LEU A 372 13.60 -20.82 -7.58
CA LEU A 372 12.69 -19.92 -8.26
C LEU A 372 11.56 -20.71 -8.92
N GLY A 373 10.33 -20.38 -8.57
CA GLY A 373 9.16 -20.68 -9.40
C GLY A 373 8.76 -19.44 -10.19
N MET A 374 8.97 -19.45 -11.50
CA MET A 374 8.58 -18.36 -12.40
C MET A 374 7.57 -18.84 -13.44
N ALA A 375 6.44 -18.14 -13.54
CA ALA A 375 5.43 -18.37 -14.56
C ALA A 375 5.02 -17.07 -15.24
N LEU A 376 5.13 -17.02 -16.56
CA LEU A 376 4.59 -15.94 -17.39
C LEU A 376 3.49 -16.50 -18.26
N THR A 377 2.26 -15.99 -18.12
CA THR A 377 1.12 -16.41 -18.94
C THR A 377 0.46 -15.20 -19.59
N ASN A 378 0.33 -15.22 -20.92
CA ASN A 378 -0.28 -14.12 -21.68
C ASN A 378 0.41 -12.77 -21.42
N VAL A 379 1.74 -12.78 -21.43
CA VAL A 379 2.58 -11.60 -21.16
C VAL A 379 3.21 -11.08 -22.44
N THR A 380 3.29 -9.77 -22.59
CA THR A 380 4.17 -9.14 -23.59
C THR A 380 5.27 -8.36 -22.89
N VAL A 381 6.53 -8.64 -23.24
CA VAL A 381 7.70 -7.84 -22.82
C VAL A 381 8.30 -7.15 -24.04
N GLY A 382 8.26 -5.81 -24.04
CA GLY A 382 8.78 -4.97 -25.12
C GLY A 382 10.31 -4.87 -25.13
N GLY A 383 10.92 -4.76 -23.95
CA GLY A 383 12.37 -4.69 -23.78
C GLY A 383 13.05 -6.05 -23.67
N ALA A 384 14.28 -6.04 -23.16
CA ALA A 384 15.04 -7.24 -22.88
C ALA A 384 14.53 -7.94 -21.62
N THR A 385 14.58 -9.28 -21.63
CA THR A 385 14.31 -10.11 -20.46
C THR A 385 15.60 -10.74 -19.98
N ARG A 386 15.93 -10.53 -18.70
CA ARG A 386 17.09 -11.13 -18.03
C ARG A 386 16.64 -11.84 -16.76
N ILE A 387 16.81 -13.16 -16.74
CA ILE A 387 16.58 -14.01 -15.58
C ILE A 387 17.94 -14.52 -15.11
N MET A 388 18.25 -14.29 -13.84
CA MET A 388 19.44 -14.79 -13.16
C MET A 388 19.02 -15.40 -11.85
N THR A 389 19.31 -16.66 -11.64
CA THR A 389 19.11 -17.32 -10.35
C THR A 389 20.47 -17.77 -9.80
N GLY A 390 20.45 -18.33 -8.59
CA GLY A 390 21.64 -18.88 -7.93
C GLY A 390 21.71 -20.40 -8.05
N ALA A 391 22.14 -21.05 -6.97
CA ALA A 391 21.97 -22.48 -6.84
C ALA A 391 20.52 -22.85 -6.43
N GLY A 392 20.11 -24.09 -6.69
CA GLY A 392 18.77 -24.61 -6.37
C GLY A 392 18.04 -25.06 -7.64
N PRO A 393 17.06 -25.97 -7.54
CA PRO A 393 16.27 -26.37 -8.70
C PRO A 393 15.29 -25.25 -9.08
N ASP A 394 15.45 -24.67 -10.26
CA ASP A 394 14.60 -23.61 -10.75
C ASP A 394 13.54 -24.10 -11.74
N THR A 395 12.41 -23.40 -11.82
CA THR A 395 11.36 -23.66 -12.80
C THR A 395 10.96 -22.38 -13.49
N LEU A 396 11.20 -22.32 -14.80
CA LEU A 396 10.80 -21.23 -15.67
C LEU A 396 9.72 -21.73 -16.63
N GLN A 397 8.51 -21.17 -16.54
CA GLN A 397 7.37 -21.55 -17.37
C GLN A 397 6.85 -20.35 -18.16
N PHE A 398 6.78 -20.46 -19.48
CA PHE A 398 6.25 -19.42 -20.36
C PHE A 398 5.11 -19.95 -21.23
N ASN A 399 3.92 -19.37 -21.09
CA ASN A 399 2.71 -19.77 -21.79
C ASN A 399 2.13 -18.57 -22.54
N ALA A 400 1.88 -18.70 -23.84
CA ALA A 400 1.26 -17.64 -24.65
C ALA A 400 1.94 -16.26 -24.49
N THR A 401 3.27 -16.25 -24.35
CA THR A 401 4.05 -15.04 -24.04
C THR A 401 4.78 -14.52 -25.28
N THR A 402 4.97 -13.21 -25.37
CA THR A 402 5.78 -12.58 -26.43
C THR A 402 6.93 -11.80 -25.83
N PHE A 403 8.16 -12.13 -26.25
CA PHE A 403 9.36 -11.38 -25.94
C PHE A 403 9.85 -10.67 -27.20
N GLN A 404 9.75 -9.34 -27.21
CA GLN A 404 10.18 -8.53 -28.36
C GLN A 404 11.69 -8.31 -28.35
N GLY A 405 12.26 -8.00 -27.18
CA GLY A 405 13.71 -7.86 -26.99
C GLY A 405 14.45 -9.19 -26.84
N ALA A 406 15.76 -9.09 -26.57
CA ALA A 406 16.59 -10.26 -26.29
C ALA A 406 16.16 -10.93 -24.97
N PHE A 407 16.15 -12.26 -24.98
CA PHE A 407 15.87 -13.09 -23.81
C PHE A 407 17.15 -13.78 -23.33
N THR A 408 17.45 -13.68 -22.04
CA THR A 408 18.55 -14.41 -21.40
C THR A 408 18.09 -15.00 -20.07
N ALA A 409 18.26 -16.31 -19.92
CA ALA A 409 18.09 -17.01 -18.65
C ALA A 409 19.41 -17.69 -18.26
N ASN A 410 19.86 -17.45 -17.03
CA ASN A 410 20.96 -18.18 -16.39
C ASN A 410 20.42 -18.77 -15.08
N THR A 411 20.22 -20.08 -15.03
CA THR A 411 19.61 -20.74 -13.85
C THR A 411 20.62 -21.31 -12.85
N GLY A 412 21.91 -21.23 -13.16
CA GLY A 412 22.95 -21.45 -12.16
C GLY A 412 23.28 -22.92 -11.94
N ALA A 413 22.97 -23.49 -10.78
CA ALA A 413 23.28 -24.89 -10.49
C ALA A 413 22.09 -25.53 -9.80
N GLY A 414 21.63 -26.67 -10.27
CA GLY A 414 20.37 -27.25 -9.84
C GLY A 414 19.84 -28.21 -10.89
N ALA A 415 18.75 -28.91 -10.58
CA ALA A 415 18.00 -29.61 -11.61
C ALA A 415 16.94 -28.64 -12.13
N ASP A 416 17.26 -27.91 -13.19
CA ASP A 416 16.44 -26.80 -13.65
C ASP A 416 15.44 -27.25 -14.71
N THR A 417 14.28 -26.59 -14.73
CA THR A 417 13.24 -26.85 -15.72
C THR A 417 12.88 -25.58 -16.47
N LEU A 418 13.00 -25.65 -17.80
CA LEU A 418 12.51 -24.63 -18.71
C LEU A 418 11.35 -25.21 -19.54
N GLN A 419 10.15 -24.70 -19.30
CA GLN A 419 8.94 -25.04 -20.04
C GLN A 419 8.46 -23.84 -20.87
N ILE A 420 8.23 -24.06 -22.17
CA ILE A 420 7.83 -23.02 -23.11
C ILE A 420 6.70 -23.54 -23.99
N ASP A 421 5.54 -22.88 -23.97
CA ASP A 421 4.38 -23.23 -24.79
C ASP A 421 3.72 -21.96 -25.39
N ALA A 422 3.29 -22.03 -26.65
CA ALA A 422 2.72 -20.90 -27.43
C ALA A 422 3.47 -19.56 -27.33
N THR A 423 4.78 -19.59 -27.14
CA THR A 423 5.56 -18.39 -26.85
C THR A 423 6.36 -17.96 -28.09
N THR A 424 6.42 -16.66 -28.33
CA THR A 424 7.18 -16.06 -29.44
C THR A 424 8.38 -15.27 -28.91
N PHE A 425 9.57 -15.59 -29.41
CA PHE A 425 10.80 -14.83 -29.16
C PHE A 425 11.21 -14.12 -30.44
N GLN A 426 10.99 -12.80 -30.50
CA GLN A 426 11.38 -11.98 -31.65
C GLN A 426 12.89 -11.69 -31.65
N GLY A 427 13.43 -11.39 -30.46
CA GLY A 427 14.87 -11.20 -30.25
C GLY A 427 15.65 -12.51 -30.14
N ALA A 428 16.96 -12.39 -29.89
CA ALA A 428 17.81 -13.55 -29.59
C ALA A 428 17.36 -14.24 -28.29
N PHE A 429 17.46 -15.56 -28.26
CA PHE A 429 17.16 -16.38 -27.11
C PHE A 429 18.43 -17.05 -26.60
N THR A 430 18.73 -16.89 -25.32
CA THR A 430 19.83 -17.58 -24.64
C THR A 430 19.34 -18.20 -23.34
N ALA A 431 19.60 -19.49 -23.14
CA ALA A 431 19.38 -20.19 -21.88
C ALA A 431 20.66 -20.96 -21.49
N ASN A 432 21.14 -20.73 -20.27
CA ASN A 432 22.26 -21.45 -19.66
C ASN A 432 21.77 -22.04 -18.33
N THR A 433 21.66 -23.35 -18.23
CA THR A 433 21.14 -23.99 -17.00
C THR A 433 22.23 -24.40 -16.02
N GLY A 434 23.44 -24.64 -16.53
CA GLY A 434 24.63 -24.75 -15.71
C GLY A 434 24.84 -26.18 -15.22
N ALA A 435 25.06 -26.39 -13.92
CA ALA A 435 25.38 -27.74 -13.43
C ALA A 435 24.15 -28.43 -12.84
N GLY A 436 23.89 -29.67 -13.25
CA GLY A 436 22.79 -30.50 -12.75
C GLY A 436 22.01 -31.15 -13.90
N ASN A 437 20.96 -31.90 -13.58
CA ASN A 437 20.18 -32.61 -14.60
C ASN A 437 19.01 -31.73 -15.03
N ASP A 438 19.16 -31.05 -16.16
CA ASP A 438 18.23 -30.02 -16.59
C ASP A 438 17.19 -30.57 -17.57
N THR A 439 16.03 -29.93 -17.61
CA THR A 439 14.90 -30.32 -18.47
C THR A 439 14.41 -29.15 -19.32
N PHE A 440 14.44 -29.34 -20.63
CA PHE A 440 13.89 -28.43 -21.62
C PHE A 440 12.65 -29.03 -22.26
N ASN A 441 11.48 -28.49 -21.93
CA ASN A 441 10.19 -28.88 -22.49
C ASN A 441 9.65 -27.75 -23.36
N ILE A 442 9.86 -27.82 -24.67
CA ILE A 442 9.44 -26.78 -25.62
C ILE A 442 8.29 -27.32 -26.47
N ALA A 443 7.19 -26.58 -26.52
CA ALA A 443 5.96 -26.90 -27.24
C ALA A 443 5.39 -28.30 -26.90
N GLN A 444 5.36 -28.63 -25.61
CA GLN A 444 4.90 -29.94 -25.13
C GLN A 444 3.40 -29.95 -24.78
N ALA A 445 2.79 -28.78 -24.56
CA ALA A 445 1.37 -28.66 -24.28
C ALA A 445 0.53 -28.77 -25.55
N ALA A 446 -0.53 -29.58 -25.50
CA ALA A 446 -1.54 -29.69 -26.55
C ALA A 446 -2.66 -28.66 -26.34
N GLY A 447 -3.37 -28.31 -27.42
CA GLY A 447 -4.46 -27.33 -27.38
C GLY A 447 -3.99 -25.88 -27.33
N MET A 448 -2.69 -25.64 -27.56
CA MET A 448 -2.12 -24.31 -27.54
C MET A 448 -2.57 -23.50 -28.77
N PRO A 449 -2.78 -22.17 -28.66
CA PRO A 449 -3.29 -21.35 -29.76
C PRO A 449 -2.27 -21.11 -30.88
N ALA A 450 -0.98 -21.33 -30.61
CA ALA A 450 0.13 -21.10 -31.53
C ALA A 450 1.33 -22.00 -31.21
N PRO A 451 2.22 -22.26 -32.18
CA PRO A 451 3.50 -22.92 -31.92
C PRO A 451 4.45 -22.06 -31.09
N VAL A 452 5.50 -22.67 -30.55
CA VAL A 452 6.65 -21.92 -30.03
C VAL A 452 7.51 -21.46 -31.20
N THR A 453 7.76 -20.16 -31.30
CA THR A 453 8.48 -19.56 -32.42
C THR A 453 9.70 -18.79 -31.95
N PHE A 454 10.86 -19.11 -32.52
CA PHE A 454 12.12 -18.39 -32.34
C PHE A 454 12.50 -17.69 -33.65
N THR A 455 12.22 -16.40 -33.73
CA THR A 455 12.58 -15.57 -34.89
C THR A 455 14.06 -15.19 -34.85
N GLY A 456 14.61 -14.97 -33.66
CA GLY A 456 16.04 -14.68 -33.44
C GLY A 456 16.90 -15.94 -33.30
N ARG A 457 18.23 -15.74 -33.19
CA ARG A 457 19.19 -16.82 -32.91
C ARG A 457 18.90 -17.47 -31.55
N VAL A 458 18.86 -18.80 -31.53
CA VAL A 458 18.73 -19.59 -30.30
C VAL A 458 20.09 -20.11 -29.84
N VAL A 459 20.39 -19.96 -28.56
CA VAL A 459 21.51 -20.61 -27.88
C VAL A 459 20.99 -21.27 -26.60
N ILE A 460 21.09 -22.59 -26.53
CA ILE A 460 20.84 -23.37 -25.31
C ILE A 460 22.14 -24.05 -24.92
N ASN A 461 22.58 -23.84 -23.68
CA ASN A 461 23.67 -24.56 -23.07
C ASN A 461 23.13 -25.22 -21.80
N ALA A 462 22.96 -26.54 -21.84
CA ALA A 462 22.47 -27.27 -20.67
C ALA A 462 23.56 -27.29 -19.58
N GLY A 463 24.77 -27.74 -19.94
CA GLY A 463 25.97 -27.61 -19.10
C GLY A 463 26.42 -28.98 -18.62
N PRO A 464 27.10 -29.13 -17.48
CA PRO A 464 27.44 -30.44 -16.94
C PRO A 464 26.23 -31.13 -16.29
N GLY A 465 25.88 -32.34 -16.76
CA GLY A 465 24.80 -33.12 -16.18
C GLY A 465 24.18 -34.10 -17.16
N ASN A 466 23.11 -34.79 -16.74
CA ASN A 466 22.33 -35.64 -17.62
C ASN A 466 21.04 -34.91 -18.00
N ASP A 467 21.10 -34.19 -19.13
CA ASP A 467 20.04 -33.27 -19.51
C ASP A 467 18.98 -33.92 -20.40
N THR A 468 17.78 -33.37 -20.37
CA THR A 468 16.63 -33.82 -21.19
C THR A 468 16.13 -32.71 -22.09
N LEU A 469 16.03 -32.99 -23.39
CA LEU A 469 15.45 -32.10 -24.40
C LEU A 469 14.24 -32.73 -25.08
N ARG A 470 13.12 -32.00 -25.08
CA ARG A 470 11.88 -32.33 -25.81
C ARG A 470 11.43 -31.12 -26.62
N LEU A 471 11.26 -31.29 -27.95
CA LEU A 471 10.90 -30.22 -28.88
C LEU A 471 9.65 -30.60 -29.68
N GLY A 472 8.50 -30.02 -29.34
CA GLY A 472 7.21 -30.42 -29.90
C GLY A 472 6.79 -31.82 -29.45
N ARG A 473 5.57 -32.23 -29.82
CA ARG A 473 5.03 -33.56 -29.49
C ARG A 473 4.41 -34.21 -30.72
N SER A 474 4.85 -35.41 -31.09
CA SER A 474 4.42 -36.12 -32.30
C SER A 474 2.92 -36.44 -32.32
N THR A 475 2.32 -36.69 -31.16
CA THR A 475 0.87 -36.86 -30.95
C THR A 475 0.16 -35.54 -30.56
N GLY A 476 0.81 -34.40 -30.76
CA GLY A 476 0.24 -33.07 -30.54
C GLY A 476 -0.54 -32.55 -31.75
N ASP A 477 -1.17 -31.39 -31.57
CA ASP A 477 -1.80 -30.64 -32.65
C ASP A 477 -0.78 -29.85 -33.48
N ALA A 478 -1.24 -29.10 -34.50
CA ALA A 478 -0.37 -28.29 -35.36
C ALA A 478 0.45 -27.22 -34.60
N ASN A 479 0.07 -26.91 -33.35
CA ASN A 479 0.68 -25.92 -32.47
C ASN A 479 1.61 -26.54 -31.43
N SER A 480 1.68 -27.88 -31.34
CA SER A 480 2.61 -28.63 -30.49
C SER A 480 3.99 -28.79 -31.16
N ARG A 481 4.56 -27.68 -31.67
CA ARG A 481 5.78 -27.65 -32.49
C ARG A 481 6.69 -26.47 -32.13
N ALA A 482 8.00 -26.69 -32.21
CA ALA A 482 9.03 -25.66 -32.11
C ALA A 482 9.52 -25.21 -33.50
N VAL A 483 9.54 -23.90 -33.75
CA VAL A 483 9.95 -23.29 -35.03
C VAL A 483 11.20 -22.44 -34.85
N PHE A 484 12.28 -22.77 -35.57
CA PHE A 484 13.55 -22.04 -35.57
C PHE A 484 13.75 -21.33 -36.90
N SER A 485 13.86 -20.00 -36.90
CA SER A 485 14.01 -19.23 -38.14
C SER A 485 15.47 -19.00 -38.56
N VAL A 486 16.44 -19.21 -37.66
CA VAL A 486 17.85 -18.81 -37.87
C VAL A 486 18.78 -20.04 -37.93
N PRO A 487 19.53 -20.26 -39.03
CA PRO A 487 20.43 -21.41 -39.19
C PRO A 487 21.55 -21.56 -38.16
N THR A 488 21.98 -20.45 -37.56
CA THR A 488 23.05 -20.44 -36.54
C THR A 488 22.53 -20.73 -35.12
N SER A 489 21.32 -21.27 -35.00
CA SER A 489 20.76 -21.72 -33.73
C SER A 489 21.49 -22.97 -33.24
N SER A 490 21.81 -23.02 -31.96
CA SER A 490 22.59 -24.10 -31.35
C SER A 490 21.99 -24.53 -30.02
N LEU A 491 21.86 -25.85 -29.86
CA LEU A 491 21.41 -26.50 -28.64
C LEU A 491 22.51 -27.47 -28.22
N ASN A 492 23.26 -27.13 -27.18
CA ASN A 492 24.38 -27.89 -26.67
C ASN A 492 24.01 -28.53 -25.33
N GLY A 493 23.98 -29.86 -25.28
CA GLY A 493 23.78 -30.61 -24.04
C GLY A 493 24.97 -30.51 -23.08
N GLY A 494 26.15 -30.07 -23.54
CA GLY A 494 27.34 -30.05 -22.69
C GLY A 494 27.85 -31.44 -22.30
N PRO A 495 28.71 -31.55 -21.28
CA PRO A 495 29.22 -32.83 -20.79
C PRO A 495 28.16 -33.65 -20.04
N GLY A 496 28.10 -34.95 -20.32
CA GLY A 496 27.25 -35.92 -19.60
C GLY A 496 26.36 -36.75 -20.53
N PHE A 497 25.40 -37.49 -19.97
CA PHE A 497 24.48 -38.33 -20.75
C PHE A 497 23.19 -37.58 -21.06
N ASN A 498 23.23 -36.80 -22.14
CA ASN A 498 22.12 -35.95 -22.55
C ASN A 498 21.18 -36.68 -23.50
N THR A 499 19.88 -36.54 -23.27
CA THR A 499 18.82 -37.24 -23.99
C THR A 499 17.96 -36.27 -24.80
N TYR A 500 17.88 -36.50 -26.12
CA TYR A 500 16.95 -35.82 -27.01
C TYR A 500 15.89 -36.79 -27.54
N PHE A 501 14.62 -36.51 -27.23
CA PHE A 501 13.47 -37.32 -27.67
C PHE A 501 13.08 -37.02 -29.12
N LYS A 502 13.99 -37.31 -30.07
CA LYS A 502 13.81 -36.96 -31.49
C LYS A 502 12.61 -37.65 -32.14
N SER A 503 12.34 -38.91 -31.77
CA SER A 503 11.25 -39.72 -32.34
C SER A 503 9.86 -39.15 -32.07
N THR A 504 9.71 -38.38 -30.98
CA THR A 504 8.46 -37.72 -30.61
C THR A 504 8.48 -36.21 -30.87
N SER A 505 9.53 -35.69 -31.50
CA SER A 505 9.70 -34.25 -31.69
C SER A 505 8.96 -33.73 -32.94
N GLN A 506 8.40 -32.52 -32.84
CA GLN A 506 7.91 -31.74 -33.97
C GLN A 506 8.71 -30.44 -34.04
N VAL A 507 9.65 -30.38 -34.97
CA VAL A 507 10.57 -29.24 -35.16
C VAL A 507 10.52 -28.77 -36.61
N THR A 508 10.55 -27.45 -36.82
CA THR A 508 10.69 -26.86 -38.15
C THR A 508 11.84 -25.86 -38.16
N GLY A 509 12.61 -25.89 -39.24
CA GLY A 509 13.72 -24.97 -39.46
C GLY A 509 15.08 -25.50 -38.95
N PRO A 510 16.16 -24.78 -39.27
CA PRO A 510 17.52 -25.22 -39.00
C PRO A 510 17.91 -25.01 -37.53
N ALA A 511 18.39 -26.07 -36.87
CA ALA A 511 18.96 -26.03 -35.53
C ALA A 511 20.11 -27.05 -35.42
N ASN A 512 21.22 -26.63 -34.80
CA ASN A 512 22.38 -27.49 -34.58
C ASN A 512 22.33 -28.12 -33.18
N PHE A 513 22.22 -29.44 -33.14
CA PHE A 513 22.20 -30.23 -31.90
C PHE A 513 23.60 -30.76 -31.62
N LEU A 514 24.18 -30.36 -30.49
CA LEU A 514 25.52 -30.76 -30.06
C LEU A 514 25.42 -31.54 -28.75
N ASN A 515 26.14 -32.66 -28.65
CA ASN A 515 26.21 -33.47 -27.43
C ASN A 515 24.84 -33.98 -26.93
N TRP A 516 23.97 -34.42 -27.84
CA TRP A 516 22.70 -35.08 -27.52
C TRP A 516 22.66 -36.50 -28.05
N THR A 517 22.23 -37.45 -27.23
CA THR A 517 21.93 -38.83 -27.64
C THR A 517 20.45 -38.93 -27.98
N ASN A 518 20.12 -39.52 -29.12
CA ASN A 518 18.71 -39.74 -29.47
C ASN A 518 18.15 -40.91 -28.65
N ALA A 519 17.05 -40.65 -27.94
CA ALA A 519 16.23 -41.69 -27.30
C ALA A 519 15.09 -42.19 -28.19
#